data_AF-A0A7S2E865-F1
#
_entry.id   AF-A0A7S2E865-F1
#
_cell.length_a   1.000
_cell.length_b   1.000
_cell.length_c   1.000
_cell.angle_alpha   90.00
_cell.angle_beta   90.00
_cell.angle_gamma   90.00
#
_symmetry.space_group_name_H-M   'P 1'
#
loop_
_entity.id
_entity.type
_entity.pdbx_description
1 polymer ?
#
loop_
_entity_poly.entity_id
_entity_poly.type
_entity_poly.pdbx_seq_one_letter_code
_entity_poly.pdbx_strand_id
1 'polypeptide(L)'
;MKLAIAALLAGSAAAFAPAQSGKASTALKAFDSELGAQPPLGLFDPLGMLADADQERFDRLRYVEVKHGRIAQLAFLGQIVTRNGIHLSGNIDYAGNSFDSFPNGWAAISGPDAIPQAGLLQIVAFVGILELAVMKDVTGEGEFPGDFRNGALDFGWDTFDEETKLSKRAIELNNGRAAMMGI
;
A
#
# COMPACT_ATOMS: atom_id res chain seq x y z
N MET A 1 24.65 -68.26 9.60
CA MET A 1 23.60 -68.10 8.57
C MET A 1 22.39 -67.27 9.00
N LYS A 2 22.06 -67.11 10.30
CA LYS A 2 20.87 -66.32 10.72
C LYS A 2 21.06 -64.78 10.68
N LEU A 3 22.30 -64.29 10.73
CA LEU A 3 22.61 -62.85 10.72
C LEU A 3 22.61 -62.23 9.31
N ALA A 4 22.88 -63.02 8.26
CA ALA A 4 22.94 -62.51 6.89
C ALA A 4 21.55 -62.20 6.29
N ILE A 5 20.51 -62.91 6.75
CA ILE A 5 19.14 -62.75 6.27
C ILE A 5 18.51 -61.46 6.84
N ALA A 6 18.88 -61.08 8.06
CA ALA A 6 18.39 -59.84 8.70
C ALA A 6 18.91 -58.57 8.00
N ALA A 7 20.15 -58.59 7.49
CA ALA A 7 20.75 -57.46 6.77
C ALA A 7 20.10 -57.24 5.37
N LEU A 8 19.70 -58.31 4.69
CA LEU A 8 19.01 -58.23 3.39
C LEU A 8 17.57 -57.69 3.49
N LEU A 9 16.88 -57.95 4.61
CA LEU A 9 15.54 -57.43 4.86
C LEU A 9 15.55 -55.95 5.29
N ALA A 10 16.59 -55.52 6.02
CA ALA A 10 16.75 -54.10 6.40
C ALA A 10 17.05 -53.20 5.17
N GLY A 11 17.76 -53.70 4.17
CA GLY A 11 18.04 -52.97 2.92
C GLY A 11 16.80 -52.74 2.04
N SER A 12 15.81 -53.64 2.10
CA SER A 12 14.58 -53.53 1.29
C SER A 12 13.58 -52.51 1.82
N ALA A 13 13.63 -52.14 3.11
CA ALA A 13 12.71 -51.17 3.68
C ALA A 13 13.09 -49.71 3.37
N ALA A 14 14.39 -49.41 3.21
CA ALA A 14 14.87 -48.07 2.88
C ALA A 14 14.61 -47.69 1.40
N ALA A 15 14.51 -48.68 0.50
CA ALA A 15 14.28 -48.46 -0.93
C ALA A 15 12.83 -48.07 -1.29
N PHE A 16 11.90 -48.24 -0.35
CA PHE A 16 10.48 -47.88 -0.51
C PHE A 16 10.03 -46.77 0.46
N ALA A 17 10.97 -46.11 1.15
CA ALA A 17 10.63 -44.90 1.86
C ALA A 17 10.30 -43.81 0.83
N PRO A 18 9.12 -43.15 0.89
CA PRO A 18 8.83 -42.05 0.00
C PRO A 18 9.94 -41.02 0.19
N ALA A 19 10.70 -40.75 -0.89
CA ALA A 19 11.63 -39.64 -0.88
C ALA A 19 10.84 -38.41 -0.43
N GLN A 20 11.33 -37.71 0.61
CA GLN A 20 10.80 -36.40 0.93
C GLN A 20 11.09 -35.53 -0.29
N SER A 21 10.11 -35.47 -1.19
CA SER A 21 10.00 -34.40 -2.17
C SER A 21 10.09 -33.14 -1.33
N GLY A 22 11.22 -32.43 -1.41
CA GLY A 22 11.36 -31.11 -0.83
C GLY A 22 10.10 -30.37 -1.24
N LYS A 23 9.29 -29.96 -0.26
CA LYS A 23 8.10 -29.16 -0.54
C LYS A 23 8.64 -27.97 -1.30
N ALA A 24 8.33 -27.89 -2.60
CA ALA A 24 8.62 -26.70 -3.37
C ALA A 24 8.04 -25.55 -2.54
N SER A 25 8.91 -24.63 -2.12
CA SER A 25 8.49 -23.38 -1.53
C SER A 25 7.68 -22.69 -2.62
N THR A 26 6.37 -22.91 -2.63
CA THR A 26 5.45 -22.14 -3.45
C THR A 26 5.73 -20.67 -3.14
N ALA A 27 5.94 -19.83 -4.16
CA ALA A 27 6.30 -18.42 -4.01
C ALA A 27 5.44 -17.68 -2.96
N LEU A 28 4.18 -18.13 -2.76
CA LEU A 28 3.28 -17.73 -1.68
C LEU A 28 3.87 -17.76 -0.26
N LYS A 29 4.74 -18.74 0.07
CA LYS A 29 5.38 -18.81 1.40
C LYS A 29 6.46 -17.75 1.62
N ALA A 30 6.98 -17.15 0.56
CA ALA A 30 8.00 -16.11 0.68
C ALA A 30 7.39 -14.78 1.16
N PHE A 31 6.11 -14.54 0.84
CA PHE A 31 5.44 -13.27 1.14
C PHE A 31 4.52 -13.32 2.37
N ASP A 32 4.40 -14.47 3.05
CA ASP A 32 3.57 -14.63 4.26
C ASP A 32 4.07 -13.78 5.44
N SER A 33 5.37 -13.48 5.48
CA SER A 33 6.00 -12.62 6.50
C SER A 33 6.12 -11.15 6.08
N GLU A 34 5.62 -10.79 4.89
CA GLU A 34 5.75 -9.43 4.39
C GLU A 34 4.73 -8.47 5.01
N LEU A 35 5.06 -7.18 4.90
CA LEU A 35 4.22 -6.10 5.40
C LEU A 35 2.76 -6.25 4.94
N GLY A 36 1.80 -6.17 5.86
CA GLY A 36 0.37 -6.18 5.51
C GLY A 36 -0.28 -7.56 5.37
N ALA A 37 0.48 -8.66 5.47
CA ALA A 37 -0.09 -9.96 5.81
C ALA A 37 -0.36 -9.96 7.33
N GLN A 38 -1.62 -9.75 7.72
CA GLN A 38 -1.99 -9.61 9.13
C GLN A 38 -3.23 -10.45 9.47
N PRO A 39 -3.34 -10.92 10.72
CA PRO A 39 -4.59 -11.51 11.21
C PRO A 39 -5.76 -10.54 11.02
N PRO A 40 -6.97 -11.01 10.67
CA PRO A 40 -7.40 -12.41 10.62
C PRO A 40 -7.14 -13.13 9.29
N LEU A 41 -6.76 -12.43 8.22
CA LEU A 41 -6.69 -13.01 6.87
C LEU A 41 -5.29 -13.55 6.49
N GLY A 42 -4.22 -13.05 7.10
CA GLY A 42 -2.86 -13.38 6.68
C GLY A 42 -2.57 -12.85 5.27
N LEU A 43 -1.84 -13.62 4.46
CA LEU A 43 -1.64 -13.32 3.05
C LEU A 43 -2.94 -13.54 2.26
N PHE A 44 -3.54 -12.45 1.81
CA PHE A 44 -4.79 -12.48 1.04
C PHE A 44 -4.53 -12.27 -0.46
N ASP A 45 -4.41 -13.37 -1.21
CA ASP A 45 -4.29 -13.35 -2.67
C ASP A 45 -5.24 -14.39 -3.32
N PRO A 46 -6.55 -14.09 -3.42
CA PRO A 46 -7.52 -15.03 -4.00
C PRO A 46 -7.39 -15.20 -5.52
N LEU A 47 -6.73 -14.25 -6.19
CA LEU A 47 -6.57 -14.24 -7.66
C LEU A 47 -5.21 -14.81 -8.11
N GLY A 48 -4.34 -15.19 -7.17
CA GLY A 48 -3.02 -15.73 -7.47
C GLY A 48 -2.10 -14.72 -8.14
N MET A 49 -2.27 -13.42 -7.87
CA MET A 49 -1.43 -12.36 -8.44
C MET A 49 0.05 -12.48 -8.05
N LEU A 50 0.34 -13.15 -6.94
CA LEU A 50 1.68 -13.40 -6.40
C LEU A 50 2.23 -14.80 -6.71
N ALA A 51 1.44 -15.68 -7.34
CA ALA A 51 1.82 -17.07 -7.57
C ALA A 51 3.09 -17.22 -8.44
N ASP A 52 3.24 -16.35 -9.44
CA ASP A 52 4.40 -16.26 -10.35
C ASP A 52 5.07 -14.87 -10.30
N ALA A 53 4.89 -14.12 -9.20
CA ALA A 53 5.47 -12.79 -9.08
C ALA A 53 6.93 -12.87 -8.61
N ASP A 54 7.78 -12.06 -9.23
CA ASP A 54 9.11 -11.73 -8.71
C ASP A 54 9.03 -10.64 -7.63
N GLN A 55 10.16 -10.39 -6.95
CA GLN A 55 10.24 -9.36 -5.93
C GLN A 55 9.91 -7.97 -6.50
N GLU A 56 10.36 -7.67 -7.72
CA GLU A 56 10.10 -6.39 -8.39
C GLU A 56 8.59 -6.15 -8.60
N ARG A 57 7.85 -7.18 -9.04
CA ARG A 57 6.40 -7.11 -9.17
C ARG A 57 5.72 -6.94 -7.81
N PHE A 58 6.20 -7.61 -6.77
CA PHE A 58 5.67 -7.44 -5.41
C PHE A 58 5.88 -6.00 -4.92
N ASP A 59 7.09 -5.45 -5.06
CA ASP A 59 7.43 -4.09 -4.63
C ASP A 59 6.61 -3.04 -5.41
N ARG A 60 6.39 -3.27 -6.71
CA ARG A 60 5.51 -2.44 -7.54
C ARG A 60 4.06 -2.52 -7.08
N LEU A 61 3.53 -3.71 -6.82
CA LEU A 61 2.17 -3.88 -6.30
C LEU A 61 2.01 -3.20 -4.93
N ARG A 62 3.04 -3.30 -4.08
CA ARG A 62 3.08 -2.61 -2.79
C ARG A 62 3.04 -1.09 -2.94
N TYR A 63 3.88 -0.56 -3.84
CA TYR A 63 3.91 0.87 -4.13
C TYR A 63 2.55 1.38 -4.61
N VAL A 64 1.91 0.63 -5.53
CA VAL A 64 0.58 0.94 -6.04
C VAL A 64 -0.46 0.91 -4.92
N GLU A 65 -0.44 -0.10 -4.06
CA GLU A 65 -1.35 -0.24 -2.92
C GLU A 65 -1.21 0.94 -1.95
N VAL A 66 0.02 1.30 -1.57
CA VAL A 66 0.30 2.43 -0.67
C VAL A 66 -0.16 3.75 -1.29
N LYS A 67 0.10 3.98 -2.59
CA LYS A 67 -0.32 5.20 -3.27
C LYS A 67 -1.84 5.36 -3.27
N HIS A 68 -2.58 4.31 -3.64
CA HIS A 68 -4.05 4.34 -3.61
C HIS A 68 -4.57 4.50 -2.18
N GLY A 69 -3.96 3.84 -1.20
CA GLY A 69 -4.30 3.97 0.21
C GLY A 69 -4.16 5.39 0.74
N ARG A 70 -3.04 6.06 0.45
CA ARG A 70 -2.80 7.46 0.84
C ARG A 70 -3.79 8.42 0.20
N ILE A 71 -4.07 8.25 -1.10
CA ILE A 71 -5.07 9.07 -1.81
C ILE A 71 -6.45 8.87 -1.17
N ALA A 72 -6.85 7.63 -0.90
CA ALA A 72 -8.13 7.32 -0.28
C ALA A 72 -8.25 7.85 1.15
N GLN A 73 -7.18 7.80 1.96
CA GLN A 73 -7.15 8.37 3.31
C GLN A 73 -7.42 9.89 3.30
N LEU A 74 -6.75 10.62 2.40
CA LEU A 74 -6.95 12.06 2.25
C LEU A 74 -8.35 12.36 1.71
N ALA A 75 -8.85 11.59 0.75
CA ALA A 75 -10.18 11.75 0.20
C ALA A 75 -11.28 11.49 1.24
N PHE A 76 -11.14 10.42 2.05
CA PHE A 76 -12.08 10.05 3.09
C PHE A 76 -12.16 11.14 4.19
N LEU A 77 -11.01 11.59 4.70
CA LEU A 77 -10.98 12.69 5.66
C LEU A 77 -11.52 13.99 5.05
N GLY A 78 -11.18 14.28 3.79
CA GLY A 78 -11.70 15.43 3.06
C GLY A 78 -13.23 15.42 2.95
N GLN A 79 -13.85 14.28 2.66
CA GLN A 79 -15.30 14.13 2.65
C GLN A 79 -15.91 14.39 4.04
N ILE A 80 -15.30 13.88 5.11
CA ILE A 80 -15.81 14.10 6.47
C ILE A 80 -15.75 15.59 6.84
N VAL A 81 -14.61 16.24 6.62
CA VAL A 81 -14.39 17.65 6.99
C VAL A 81 -15.34 18.58 6.23
N THR A 82 -15.44 18.41 4.91
CA THR A 82 -16.29 19.25 4.05
C THR A 82 -17.78 19.03 4.32
N ARG A 83 -18.22 17.79 4.57
CA ARG A 83 -19.61 17.49 4.97
C ARG A 83 -19.96 17.98 6.36
N ASN A 84 -18.98 18.10 7.26
CA ASN A 84 -19.17 18.72 8.57
C ASN A 84 -19.28 20.25 8.50
N GLY A 85 -19.21 20.84 7.31
CA GLY A 85 -19.33 22.28 7.10
C GLY A 85 -18.06 23.07 7.41
N ILE A 86 -16.93 22.40 7.63
CA ILE A 86 -15.65 23.06 7.90
C ILE A 86 -15.04 23.48 6.57
N HIS A 87 -15.03 24.79 6.33
CA HIS A 87 -14.44 25.42 5.15
C HIS A 87 -13.40 26.44 5.56
N LEU A 88 -12.50 26.79 4.63
CA LEU A 88 -11.59 27.91 4.82
C LEU A 88 -12.41 29.21 4.87
N SER A 89 -11.97 30.17 5.68
CA SER A 89 -12.60 31.49 5.70
C SER A 89 -12.17 32.33 4.49
N GLY A 90 -13.06 33.21 4.03
CA GLY A 90 -12.79 34.12 2.92
C GLY A 90 -13.27 33.60 1.56
N ASN A 91 -12.75 34.22 0.51
CA ASN A 91 -13.18 33.99 -0.87
C ASN A 91 -12.14 33.14 -1.61
N ILE A 92 -12.61 32.16 -2.38
CA ILE A 92 -11.75 31.33 -3.24
C ILE A 92 -11.24 32.12 -4.45
N ASP A 93 -11.99 33.14 -4.87
CA ASP A 93 -11.71 33.94 -6.04
C ASP A 93 -11.84 35.45 -5.77
N TYR A 94 -11.41 36.23 -6.76
CA TYR A 94 -11.55 37.68 -6.76
C TYR A 94 -12.98 38.15 -7.10
N ALA A 95 -13.88 37.26 -7.49
CA ALA A 95 -15.28 37.57 -7.77
C ALA A 95 -16.12 37.65 -6.48
N GLY A 96 -15.59 37.13 -5.37
CA GLY A 96 -16.22 37.18 -4.06
C GLY A 96 -16.94 35.89 -3.67
N ASN A 97 -16.71 34.78 -4.38
CA ASN A 97 -17.31 33.50 -4.03
C ASN A 97 -16.60 32.93 -2.80
N SER A 98 -17.35 32.69 -1.73
CA SER A 98 -16.84 32.13 -0.48
C SER A 98 -16.62 30.62 -0.59
N PHE A 99 -15.69 30.07 0.20
CA PHE A 99 -15.38 28.63 0.16
C PHE A 99 -16.57 27.73 0.55
N ASP A 100 -17.51 28.24 1.35
CA ASP A 100 -18.73 27.54 1.77
C ASP A 100 -19.85 27.57 0.72
N SER A 101 -19.71 28.37 -0.34
CA SER A 101 -20.70 28.46 -1.43
C SER A 101 -20.64 27.28 -2.39
N PHE A 102 -19.53 26.53 -2.40
CA PHE A 102 -19.36 25.37 -3.27
C PHE A 102 -19.99 24.11 -2.69
N PRO A 103 -20.63 23.27 -3.51
CA PRO A 103 -21.28 22.06 -3.05
C PRO A 103 -20.26 20.97 -2.68
N ASN A 104 -20.69 20.01 -1.87
CA ASN A 104 -19.85 18.89 -1.43
C ASN A 104 -19.86 17.71 -2.43
N GLY A 105 -18.82 16.87 -2.36
CA GLY A 105 -18.75 15.62 -3.11
C GLY A 105 -18.62 15.82 -4.62
N TRP A 106 -19.27 14.96 -5.41
CA TRP A 106 -19.19 15.00 -6.88
C TRP A 106 -19.71 16.32 -7.48
N ALA A 107 -20.66 16.97 -6.82
CA ALA A 107 -21.19 18.25 -7.26
C ALA A 107 -20.13 19.37 -7.26
N ALA A 108 -19.08 19.27 -6.44
CA ALA A 108 -17.95 20.20 -6.45
C ALA A 108 -17.17 20.16 -7.77
N ILE A 109 -17.19 19.02 -8.46
CA ILE A 109 -16.39 18.75 -9.66
C ILE A 109 -17.25 18.90 -10.92
N SER A 110 -18.50 18.46 -10.90
CA SER A 110 -19.37 18.41 -12.08
C SER A 110 -20.83 18.77 -11.79
N GLY A 111 -21.05 19.64 -10.81
CA GLY A 111 -22.35 20.25 -10.52
C GLY A 111 -22.57 21.62 -11.19
N PRO A 112 -23.78 22.21 -11.05
CA PRO A 112 -24.10 23.54 -11.56
C PRO A 112 -23.22 24.64 -10.95
N ASP A 113 -22.90 24.51 -9.65
CA ASP A 113 -22.08 25.44 -8.87
C ASP A 113 -20.67 24.86 -8.61
N ALA A 114 -20.13 24.11 -9.57
CA ALA A 114 -18.84 23.45 -9.44
C ALA A 114 -17.66 24.43 -9.44
N ILE A 115 -16.52 23.94 -8.96
CA ILE A 115 -15.24 24.66 -9.04
C ILE A 115 -14.94 24.98 -10.51
N PRO A 116 -14.52 26.21 -10.84
CA PRO A 116 -14.15 26.58 -12.20
C PRO A 116 -13.11 25.63 -12.80
N GLN A 117 -13.28 25.25 -14.07
CA GLN A 117 -12.39 24.31 -14.76
C GLN A 117 -10.92 24.73 -14.73
N ALA A 118 -10.64 26.03 -14.79
CA ALA A 118 -9.28 26.55 -14.68
C ALA A 118 -8.65 26.24 -13.30
N GLY A 119 -9.42 26.33 -12.22
CA GLY A 119 -8.96 25.98 -10.86
C GLY A 119 -8.71 24.48 -10.72
N LEU A 120 -9.60 23.64 -11.27
CA LEU A 120 -9.39 22.19 -11.32
C LEU A 120 -8.13 21.83 -12.12
N LEU A 121 -7.91 22.47 -13.27
CA LEU A 121 -6.71 22.24 -14.08
C LEU A 121 -5.43 22.65 -13.34
N GLN A 122 -5.44 23.75 -12.56
CA GLN A 122 -4.30 24.14 -11.74
C GLN A 122 -3.96 23.08 -10.69
N ILE A 123 -4.97 22.52 -10.01
CA ILE A 123 -4.78 21.44 -9.03
C ILE A 123 -4.18 20.21 -9.72
N VAL A 124 -4.78 19.76 -10.83
CA VAL A 124 -4.30 18.58 -11.57
C VAL A 124 -2.88 18.79 -12.11
N ALA A 125 -2.58 19.96 -12.67
CA ALA A 125 -1.26 20.28 -13.18
C ALA A 125 -0.22 20.30 -12.06
N PHE A 126 -0.55 20.91 -10.92
CA PHE A 126 0.33 20.94 -9.76
C PHE A 126 0.60 19.54 -9.19
N VAL A 127 -0.44 18.73 -9.00
CA VAL A 127 -0.31 17.34 -8.56
C VAL A 127 0.49 16.52 -9.56
N GLY A 128 0.27 16.71 -10.87
CA GLY A 128 1.04 16.05 -11.93
C GLY A 128 2.54 16.42 -11.89
N ILE A 129 2.87 17.69 -11.62
CA ILE A 129 4.27 18.11 -11.42
C ILE A 129 4.86 17.43 -10.19
N LEU A 130 4.14 17.40 -9.06
CA LEU A 130 4.60 16.71 -7.85
C LEU A 130 4.83 15.23 -8.10
N GLU A 131 3.98 14.57 -8.88
CA GLU A 131 4.14 13.16 -9.22
C GLU A 131 5.41 12.89 -10.04
N LEU A 132 5.76 13.77 -10.97
CA LEU A 132 6.93 13.61 -11.84
C LEU A 132 8.24 14.05 -11.19
N ALA A 133 8.19 15.04 -10.30
CA ALA A 133 9.37 15.68 -9.72
C ALA A 133 9.67 15.25 -8.28
N VAL A 134 8.65 15.01 -7.44
CA VAL A 134 8.80 14.88 -5.98
C VAL A 134 8.41 13.49 -5.46
N MET A 135 7.30 12.91 -5.93
CA MET A 135 6.76 11.61 -5.45
C MET A 135 7.47 10.41 -6.08
N LYS A 136 8.78 10.52 -6.24
CA LYS A 136 9.68 9.45 -6.64
C LYS A 136 10.87 9.46 -5.69
N ASP A 137 11.55 8.34 -5.59
CA ASP A 137 12.84 8.31 -4.92
C ASP A 137 13.85 9.06 -5.81
N VAL A 138 14.17 10.29 -5.42
CA VAL A 138 15.09 11.16 -6.17
C VAL A 138 16.53 10.92 -5.72
N THR A 139 16.73 10.58 -4.45
CA THR A 139 18.05 10.45 -3.83
C THR A 139 18.58 9.02 -3.85
N GLY A 140 17.72 8.02 -4.10
CA GLY A 140 18.06 6.60 -4.00
C GLY A 140 18.19 6.11 -2.56
N GLU A 141 17.70 6.91 -1.60
CA GLU A 141 17.81 6.66 -0.16
C GLU A 141 16.52 6.08 0.43
N GLY A 142 15.52 5.76 -0.40
CA GLY A 142 14.26 5.20 0.06
C GLY A 142 14.47 3.83 0.74
N GLU A 143 14.13 3.72 2.02
CA GLU A 143 14.23 2.45 2.76
C GLU A 143 13.20 1.41 2.27
N PHE A 144 12.11 1.87 1.63
CA PHE A 144 11.04 1.02 1.14
C PHE A 144 10.22 1.66 0.01
N PRO A 145 9.43 0.87 -0.75
CA PRO A 145 8.56 1.41 -1.80
C PRO A 145 7.54 2.41 -1.23
N GLY A 146 7.64 3.67 -1.67
CA GLY A 146 6.77 4.77 -1.22
C GLY A 146 7.36 5.63 -0.11
N ASP A 147 8.64 5.45 0.24
CA ASP A 147 9.39 6.44 1.02
C ASP A 147 9.77 7.63 0.14
N PHE A 148 9.13 8.77 0.38
CA PHE A 148 9.37 10.03 -0.35
C PHE A 148 10.05 11.09 0.51
N ARG A 149 10.61 10.69 1.66
CA ARG A 149 11.31 11.64 2.55
C ARG A 149 12.54 12.23 1.87
N ASN A 150 13.16 11.51 0.93
CA ASN A 150 14.32 11.95 0.13
C ASN A 150 15.41 12.61 1.00
N GLY A 151 15.62 12.08 2.22
CA GLY A 151 16.57 12.62 3.21
C GLY A 151 16.24 14.02 3.78
N ALA A 152 15.14 14.66 3.37
CA ALA A 152 14.82 16.05 3.70
C ALA A 152 13.88 16.20 4.91
N LEU A 153 13.07 15.18 5.20
CA LEU A 153 12.05 15.22 6.26
C LEU A 153 12.12 13.96 7.13
N ASP A 154 12.92 14.04 8.20
CA ASP A 154 12.93 13.04 9.26
C ASP A 154 12.02 13.51 10.40
N PHE A 155 10.74 13.13 10.37
CA PHE A 155 9.79 13.36 11.48
C PHE A 155 10.09 12.44 12.69
N GLY A 156 11.37 12.25 13.01
CA GLY A 156 11.86 11.27 13.99
C GLY A 156 11.73 9.82 13.54
N TRP A 157 11.55 9.57 12.24
CA TRP A 157 11.44 8.22 11.68
C TRP A 157 12.70 7.40 11.96
N ASP A 158 13.86 8.03 11.82
CA ASP A 158 15.15 7.36 11.95
C ASP A 158 15.48 7.04 13.42
N THR A 159 14.69 7.56 14.37
CA THR A 159 14.83 7.27 15.80
C THR A 159 14.02 6.05 16.27
N PHE A 160 13.11 5.54 15.44
CA PHE A 160 12.33 4.35 15.77
C PHE A 160 13.12 3.06 15.55
N ASP A 161 12.81 2.06 16.37
CA ASP A 161 13.23 0.68 16.15
C ASP A 161 12.50 0.06 14.95
N GLU A 162 13.12 -0.97 14.35
CA GLU A 162 12.59 -1.63 13.15
C GLU A 162 11.22 -2.28 13.36
N GLU A 163 10.92 -2.79 14.57
CA GLU A 163 9.62 -3.35 14.90
C GLU A 163 8.53 -2.27 14.91
N THR A 164 8.81 -1.11 15.51
CA THR A 164 7.92 0.05 15.45
C THR A 164 7.73 0.55 14.02
N LYS A 165 8.80 0.66 13.22
CA LYS A 165 8.69 1.06 11.80
C LYS A 165 7.77 0.11 11.03
N LEU A 166 7.94 -1.20 11.19
CA LEU A 166 7.07 -2.21 10.58
C LEU A 166 5.62 -2.07 11.04
N SER A 167 5.39 -1.91 12.35
CA SER A 167 4.05 -1.72 12.93
C SER A 167 3.36 -0.47 12.39
N LYS A 168 4.06 0.67 12.30
CA LYS A 168 3.51 1.92 11.76
C LYS A 168 3.16 1.81 10.29
N ARG A 169 4.01 1.18 9.48
CA ARG A 169 3.73 0.91 8.06
C ARG A 169 2.55 -0.02 7.88
N ALA A 170 2.42 -1.01 8.77
CA ALA A 170 1.28 -1.93 8.82
C ALA A 170 -0.03 -1.19 9.10
N ILE A 171 -0.01 -0.24 10.04
CA ILE A 171 -1.14 0.63 10.37
C ILE A 171 -1.50 1.54 9.19
N GLU A 172 -0.50 2.18 8.58
CA GLU A 172 -0.69 3.04 7.40
C GLU A 172 -1.41 2.27 6.29
N LEU A 173 -0.91 1.09 5.96
CA LEU A 173 -1.45 0.26 4.90
C LEU A 173 -2.90 -0.18 5.17
N ASN A 174 -3.19 -0.66 6.38
CA ASN A 174 -4.53 -1.12 6.72
C ASN A 174 -5.55 0.02 6.81
N ASN A 175 -5.14 1.18 7.33
CA ASN A 175 -5.96 2.38 7.26
C ASN A 175 -6.20 2.80 5.81
N GLY A 176 -5.19 2.63 4.94
CA GLY A 176 -5.32 2.86 3.50
C GLY A 176 -6.34 1.92 2.85
N ARG A 177 -6.26 0.61 3.13
CA ARG A 177 -7.21 -0.41 2.69
C ARG A 177 -8.64 -0.11 3.15
N ALA A 178 -8.80 0.25 4.43
CA ALA A 178 -10.12 0.61 4.97
C ALA A 178 -10.66 1.90 4.32
N ALA A 179 -9.81 2.91 4.14
CA ALA A 179 -10.20 4.16 3.47
C ALA A 179 -10.59 3.94 2.00
N MET A 180 -9.88 3.05 1.28
CA MET A 180 -10.23 2.66 -0.09
C MET A 180 -11.63 2.03 -0.20
N MET A 181 -12.10 1.34 0.85
CA MET A 181 -13.46 0.79 0.90
C MET A 181 -14.51 1.84 1.33
N GLY A 182 -14.08 2.94 1.94
CA GLY A 182 -14.96 3.99 2.46
C GLY A 182 -15.21 5.16 1.52
N ILE A 183 -14.38 5.32 0.48
CA ILE A 183 -14.50 6.36 -0.56
C ILE A 183 -15.15 5.79 -1.82
#